data_AF-A0A2V5KE12-F1
#
_entry.id   AF-A0A2V5KE12-F1
#
_cell.length_a   1.000
_cell.length_b   1.000
_cell.length_c   1.000
_cell.angle_alpha   90.00
_cell.angle_beta   90.00
_cell.angle_gamma   90.00
#
_symmetry.space_group_name_H-M   'P 1'
#
loop_
_entity.id
_entity.type
_entity.pdbx_description
1 polymer ?
#
loop_
_entity_poly.entity_id
_entity_poly.type
_entity_poly.pdbx_seq_one_letter_code
_entity_poly.pdbx_strand_id
1 'polypeptide(L)'
;MARHIIEEIFQRQSQWKRADLVAEVQRVHSERGGLAGQQNPFAVVKKALSNLQDDGLVEKHHYGHWKWISTPKESAGQDSTVDGPVESPDYDADNDAQVGEKVLGSGPESVYLYFNPNDRKLAELEGRSLWECKIGRSSMADSAVRIHSQGAKTALSHEPVVGLVIRTMDSSAL
;
A
#
# COMPACT_ATOMS: atom_id res chain seq x y z
N MET A 1 15.90 -9.04 -18.47
CA MET A 1 15.61 -7.69 -19.01
C MET A 1 14.84 -6.85 -18.00
N ALA A 2 13.49 -6.92 -17.91
CA ALA A 2 12.70 -6.02 -17.03
C ALA A 2 13.19 -5.95 -15.56
N ARG A 3 13.63 -7.07 -14.96
CA ARG A 3 14.26 -7.11 -13.64
C ARG A 3 15.43 -6.12 -13.51
N HIS A 4 16.43 -6.20 -14.39
CA HIS A 4 17.61 -5.32 -14.36
C HIS A 4 17.27 -3.85 -14.62
N ILE A 5 16.24 -3.57 -15.43
CA ILE A 5 15.75 -2.20 -15.62
C ILE A 5 15.16 -1.67 -14.31
N ILE A 6 14.39 -2.48 -13.57
CA ILE A 6 13.86 -2.13 -12.24
C ILE A 6 14.99 -1.94 -11.22
N GLU A 7 15.97 -2.84 -11.18
CA GLU A 7 17.15 -2.73 -10.30
C GLU A 7 17.93 -1.41 -10.55
N GLU A 8 18.15 -1.04 -11.82
CA GLU A 8 18.82 0.22 -12.19
C GLU A 8 17.97 1.46 -11.86
N ILE A 9 16.64 1.39 -12.00
CA ILE A 9 15.73 2.48 -11.62
C ILE A 9 15.75 2.70 -10.09
N PHE A 10 15.80 1.63 -9.30
CA PHE A 10 15.90 1.72 -7.84
C PHE A 10 17.26 2.26 -7.35
N GLN A 11 18.34 2.13 -8.12
CA GLN A 11 19.63 2.77 -7.82
C GLN A 11 19.57 4.30 -7.96
N ARG A 12 18.72 4.84 -8.84
CA ARG A 12 18.54 6.28 -9.05
C ARG A 12 17.62 6.92 -8.02
N GLN A 13 16.63 6.16 -7.55
CA GLN A 13 15.62 6.60 -6.59
C GLN A 13 15.13 5.38 -5.79
N SER A 14 15.33 5.38 -4.48
CA SER A 14 15.10 4.20 -3.63
C SER A 14 13.64 3.85 -3.37
N GLN A 15 12.68 4.71 -3.74
CA GLN A 15 11.25 4.52 -3.51
C GLN A 15 10.41 4.90 -4.74
N TRP A 16 9.48 4.02 -5.14
CA TRP A 16 8.63 4.23 -6.32
C TRP A 16 7.17 3.85 -6.08
N LYS A 17 6.25 4.66 -6.62
CA LYS A 17 4.89 4.22 -6.93
C LYS A 17 4.93 3.24 -8.10
N ARG A 18 4.19 2.14 -7.99
CA ARG A 18 4.18 1.07 -9.02
C ARG A 18 3.67 1.54 -10.39
N ALA A 19 2.78 2.54 -10.45
CA ALA A 19 2.31 3.10 -11.73
C ALA A 19 3.46 3.84 -12.44
N ASP A 20 4.12 4.73 -11.71
CA ASP A 20 5.24 5.54 -12.17
C ASP A 20 6.43 4.64 -12.57
N LEU A 21 6.72 3.60 -11.78
CA LEU A 21 7.73 2.58 -12.11
C LEU A 21 7.37 1.77 -13.37
N VAL A 22 6.08 1.50 -13.64
CA VAL A 22 5.67 0.84 -14.90
C VAL A 22 5.93 1.76 -16.09
N ALA A 23 5.58 3.06 -15.97
CA ALA A 23 5.87 4.04 -17.02
C ALA A 23 7.37 4.21 -17.26
N GLU A 24 8.19 4.29 -16.20
CA GLU A 24 9.64 4.45 -16.30
C GLU A 24 10.33 3.20 -16.87
N VAL A 25 9.92 1.99 -16.45
CA VAL A 25 10.39 0.73 -17.07
C VAL A 25 10.04 0.67 -18.56
N GLN A 26 8.85 1.13 -18.96
CA GLN A 26 8.47 1.22 -20.37
C GLN A 26 9.31 2.25 -21.14
N ARG A 27 9.58 3.44 -20.56
CA ARG A 27 10.43 4.47 -21.16
C ARG A 27 11.85 3.94 -21.40
N VAL A 28 12.49 3.41 -20.35
CA VAL A 28 13.86 2.89 -20.40
C VAL A 28 13.99 1.67 -21.33
N HIS A 29 12.96 0.81 -21.38
CA HIS A 29 12.92 -0.31 -22.35
C HIS A 29 12.84 0.20 -23.79
N SER A 30 11.99 1.19 -24.07
CA SER A 30 11.82 1.77 -25.41
C SER A 30 13.07 2.50 -25.90
N GLU A 31 13.72 3.28 -25.02
CA GLU A 31 14.99 3.98 -25.31
C GLU A 31 16.15 3.02 -25.60
N ARG A 32 16.10 1.80 -25.09
CA ARG A 32 17.08 0.72 -25.37
C ARG A 32 16.74 -0.08 -26.64
N GLY A 33 15.87 0.45 -27.50
CA GLY A 33 15.40 -0.21 -28.73
C GLY A 33 14.43 -1.37 -28.48
N GLY A 34 13.90 -1.50 -27.26
CA GLY A 34 12.98 -2.56 -26.87
C GLY A 34 11.59 -2.36 -27.47
N LEU A 35 11.16 -3.30 -28.31
CA LEU A 35 9.79 -3.30 -28.86
C LEU A 35 8.74 -3.52 -27.77
N ALA A 36 7.54 -2.98 -27.98
CA ALA A 36 6.37 -3.22 -27.14
C ALA A 36 5.96 -4.69 -27.23
N GLY A 37 6.05 -5.42 -26.10
CA GLY A 37 5.65 -6.82 -26.03
C GLY A 37 4.13 -7.01 -25.91
N GLN A 38 3.63 -8.19 -26.29
CA GLN A 38 2.21 -8.56 -26.13
C GLN A 38 1.76 -8.69 -24.66
N GLN A 39 2.69 -8.76 -23.70
CA GLN A 39 2.37 -8.88 -22.28
C GLN A 39 2.12 -7.52 -21.64
N ASN A 40 1.06 -7.42 -20.84
CA ASN A 40 0.73 -6.20 -20.09
C ASN A 40 1.92 -5.77 -19.19
N PRO A 41 2.51 -4.58 -19.38
CA PRO A 41 3.67 -4.10 -18.62
C PRO A 41 3.46 -4.13 -17.10
N PHE A 42 2.25 -3.82 -16.64
CA PHE A 42 1.88 -3.85 -15.22
C PHE A 42 1.97 -5.26 -14.62
N ALA A 43 1.65 -6.29 -15.40
CA ALA A 43 1.79 -7.69 -14.97
C ALA A 43 3.26 -8.13 -14.94
N VAL A 44 4.06 -7.69 -15.91
CA VAL A 44 5.51 -7.96 -15.97
C VAL A 44 6.24 -7.32 -14.79
N VAL A 45 5.98 -6.03 -14.52
CA VAL A 45 6.57 -5.31 -13.38
C VAL A 45 6.06 -5.85 -12.05
N LYS A 46 4.77 -6.19 -11.91
CA LYS A 46 4.25 -6.88 -10.72
C LYS A 46 4.98 -8.20 -10.45
N LYS A 47 5.25 -9.01 -11.48
CA LYS A 47 5.98 -10.27 -11.33
C LYS A 47 7.43 -10.01 -10.92
N ALA A 48 8.13 -9.10 -11.60
CA ALA A 48 9.51 -8.76 -11.27
C ALA A 48 9.67 -8.22 -9.83
N LEU A 49 8.74 -7.37 -9.37
CA LEU A 49 8.71 -6.88 -7.99
C LEU A 49 8.41 -7.98 -6.96
N SER A 50 7.60 -8.99 -7.31
CA SER A 50 7.41 -10.17 -6.46
C SER A 50 8.73 -10.93 -6.30
N ASN A 51 9.39 -11.27 -7.42
CA ASN A 51 10.69 -11.95 -7.40
C ASN A 51 11.76 -11.16 -6.62
N LEU A 52 11.80 -9.83 -6.74
CA LEU A 52 12.73 -8.98 -5.97
C LEU A 52 12.37 -8.92 -4.47
N GLN A 53 11.10 -9.08 -4.11
CA GLN A 53 10.65 -9.18 -2.72
C GLN A 53 10.98 -10.55 -2.13
N ASP A 54 10.83 -11.62 -2.92
CA ASP A 54 11.21 -12.99 -2.54
C ASP A 54 12.74 -13.11 -2.33
N ASP A 55 13.53 -12.41 -3.15
CA ASP A 55 14.98 -12.23 -3.01
C ASP A 55 15.39 -11.27 -1.86
N GLY A 56 14.43 -10.60 -1.21
CA GLY A 56 14.67 -9.67 -0.09
C GLY A 56 15.20 -8.28 -0.46
N LEU A 57 15.24 -7.93 -1.75
CA LEU A 57 15.81 -6.68 -2.27
C LEU A 57 14.82 -5.49 -2.24
N VAL A 58 13.51 -5.76 -2.20
CA VAL A 58 12.48 -4.71 -2.09
C VAL A 58 11.38 -5.06 -1.09
N GLU A 59 10.84 -4.03 -0.43
CA GLU A 59 9.62 -4.10 0.39
C GLU A 59 8.47 -3.31 -0.24
N LYS A 60 7.25 -3.62 0.22
CA LYS A 60 6.11 -2.72 0.08
C LYS A 60 6.07 -1.84 1.33
N HIS A 61 6.18 -0.52 1.15
CA HIS A 61 6.06 0.42 2.28
C HIS A 61 4.57 0.73 2.56
N HIS A 62 3.82 1.06 1.50
CA HIS A 62 2.38 1.36 1.53
C HIS A 62 1.70 0.86 0.24
N TYR A 63 0.40 1.12 0.07
CA TYR A 63 -0.36 0.66 -1.11
C TYR A 63 0.26 1.12 -2.43
N GLY A 64 0.85 0.17 -3.17
CA GLY A 64 1.50 0.44 -4.45
C GLY A 64 2.86 1.16 -4.36
N HIS A 65 3.32 1.51 -3.17
CA HIS A 65 4.66 2.07 -2.93
C HIS A 65 5.66 0.93 -2.63
N TRP A 66 6.75 0.91 -3.38
CA TRP A 66 7.83 -0.06 -3.25
C TRP A 66 9.13 0.66 -2.90
N LYS A 67 9.92 0.07 -2.01
CA LYS A 67 11.19 0.63 -1.52
C LYS A 67 12.29 -0.43 -1.62
N TRP A 68 13.47 0.01 -2.03
CA TRP A 68 14.65 -0.84 -2.12
C TRP A 68 15.32 -0.99 -0.75
N ILE A 69 15.70 -2.22 -0.39
CA ILE A 69 16.43 -2.55 0.85
C ILE A 69 17.84 -3.02 0.49
N SER A 70 18.83 -2.13 0.57
CA SER A 70 20.24 -2.47 0.35
C SER A 70 20.89 -3.11 1.58
N THR A 71 20.37 -4.25 2.05
CA THR A 71 21.06 -5.10 3.03
C THR A 71 20.76 -6.58 2.81
N PRO A 72 21.76 -7.42 2.54
CA PRO A 72 21.66 -8.86 2.83
C PRO A 72 21.36 -9.06 4.32
N LYS A 73 20.58 -10.10 4.66
CA LYS A 73 20.20 -10.38 6.05
C LYS A 73 21.40 -10.67 6.94
N GLU A 74 21.68 -9.78 7.89
CA GLU A 74 22.21 -10.12 9.21
C GLU A 74 21.37 -9.43 10.30
N SER A 75 21.53 -9.87 11.55
CA SER A 75 20.51 -9.72 12.60
C SER A 75 20.80 -8.60 13.61
N ALA A 76 19.72 -7.91 14.01
CA ALA A 76 19.50 -7.23 15.29
C ALA A 76 20.47 -6.12 15.76
N GLY A 77 19.93 -4.92 16.00
CA GLY A 77 20.61 -3.86 16.76
C GLY A 77 19.82 -2.55 16.81
N GLN A 78 19.88 -1.86 17.97
CA GLN A 78 19.73 -0.40 18.09
C GLN A 78 21.12 0.21 17.70
N ASP A 79 21.33 1.48 17.38
CA ASP A 79 20.70 2.74 17.81
C ASP A 79 21.04 3.88 16.79
N SER A 80 21.12 5.14 17.22
CA SER A 80 21.04 6.39 16.44
C SER A 80 22.40 7.14 16.34
N THR A 81 22.64 8.16 15.50
CA THR A 81 21.77 8.97 14.62
C THR A 81 22.12 8.84 13.11
N VAL A 82 22.67 9.75 12.30
CA VAL A 82 23.33 11.08 12.45
C VAL A 82 22.82 12.07 11.37
N ASP A 83 22.97 13.37 11.67
CA ASP A 83 22.64 14.61 10.94
C ASP A 83 23.31 14.82 9.54
N GLY A 84 22.73 15.72 8.72
CA GLY A 84 23.20 16.14 7.40
C GLY A 84 22.06 16.62 6.48
N PRO A 85 21.99 17.92 6.10
CA PRO A 85 20.78 18.49 5.48
C PRO A 85 20.67 18.24 3.98
N VAL A 86 19.47 17.85 3.54
CA VAL A 86 19.00 17.91 2.15
C VAL A 86 17.58 18.49 2.18
N GLU A 87 17.29 19.46 1.32
CA GLU A 87 16.01 20.18 1.33
C GLU A 87 14.86 19.26 0.88
N SER A 88 14.03 18.84 1.84
CA SER A 88 12.75 18.18 1.56
C SER A 88 11.79 19.18 0.89
N PRO A 89 11.21 18.86 -0.28
CA PRO A 89 10.01 19.55 -0.71
C PRO A 89 8.86 19.14 0.20
N ASP A 90 8.23 20.11 0.87
CA ASP A 90 7.03 19.89 1.68
C ASP A 90 5.90 19.35 0.80
N TYR A 91 5.61 18.06 0.95
CA TYR A 91 4.41 17.42 0.45
C TYR A 91 3.62 16.92 1.65
N ASP A 92 2.43 17.49 1.86
CA ASP A 92 1.62 17.30 3.06
C ASP A 92 1.46 15.81 3.42
N ALA A 93 2.02 15.43 4.57
CA ALA A 93 2.00 14.05 5.07
C ALA A 93 0.65 13.66 5.69
N ASP A 94 -0.47 14.14 5.13
CA ASP A 94 -1.82 13.76 5.52
C ASP A 94 -2.35 12.59 4.67
N ASN A 95 -1.60 11.48 4.76
CA ASN A 95 -2.11 10.16 4.43
C ASN A 95 -1.59 9.15 5.45
N ASP A 96 -1.95 9.37 6.72
CA ASP A 96 -1.90 8.29 7.70
C ASP A 96 -2.67 7.09 7.13
N ALA A 97 -2.03 5.92 7.16
CA ALA A 97 -2.44 4.76 6.40
C ALA A 97 -3.60 4.02 7.09
N GLN A 98 -4.75 4.70 7.21
CA GLN A 98 -5.93 4.41 8.05
C GLN A 98 -5.77 3.17 8.94
N VAL A 99 -4.97 3.35 9.99
CA VAL A 99 -5.00 2.45 11.14
C VAL A 99 -6.34 2.71 11.81
N GLY A 100 -7.32 1.85 11.53
CA GLY A 100 -8.72 2.11 11.86
C GLY A 100 -8.92 2.53 13.32
N GLU A 101 -9.91 3.41 13.57
CA GLU A 101 -10.09 4.19 14.82
C GLU A 101 -9.89 3.36 16.10
N LYS A 102 -10.23 2.06 16.03
CA LYS A 102 -9.81 1.05 17.00
C LYS A 102 -9.17 -0.16 16.29
N VAL A 103 -8.03 -0.63 16.80
CA VAL A 103 -7.42 -1.92 16.41
C VAL A 103 -7.39 -2.88 17.60
N LEU A 104 -7.76 -4.13 17.37
CA LEU A 104 -7.80 -5.22 18.37
C LEU A 104 -7.10 -6.48 17.85
N GLY A 105 -6.58 -7.29 18.76
CA GLY A 105 -6.01 -8.62 18.44
C GLY A 105 -4.68 -8.58 17.67
N SER A 106 -4.25 -9.74 17.22
CA SER A 106 -3.02 -9.93 16.44
C SER A 106 -3.14 -11.15 15.52
N GLY A 107 -2.40 -11.13 14.41
CA GLY A 107 -2.40 -12.18 13.40
C GLY A 107 -2.31 -11.64 11.97
N PRO A 108 -2.13 -12.53 10.96
CA PRO A 108 -1.96 -12.15 9.56
C PRO A 108 -3.26 -11.79 8.84
N GLU A 109 -4.42 -12.22 9.35
CA GLU A 109 -5.73 -11.92 8.78
C GLU A 109 -6.45 -10.80 9.56
N SER A 110 -7.47 -10.20 8.95
CA SER A 110 -8.27 -9.15 9.58
C SER A 110 -9.76 -9.22 9.24
N VAL A 111 -10.60 -8.97 10.23
CA VAL A 111 -12.00 -8.56 10.06
C VAL A 111 -12.06 -7.06 10.36
N TYR A 112 -12.76 -6.27 9.54
CA TYR A 112 -12.75 -4.82 9.64
C TYR A 112 -14.14 -4.21 9.39
N LEU A 113 -14.44 -3.12 10.08
CA LEU A 113 -15.65 -2.32 9.91
C LEU A 113 -15.27 -0.96 9.32
N TYR A 114 -15.99 -0.54 8.30
CA TYR A 114 -15.85 0.78 7.70
C TYR A 114 -17.22 1.41 7.41
N PHE A 115 -17.27 2.74 7.38
CA PHE A 115 -18.49 3.51 7.09
C PHE A 115 -18.16 4.70 6.18
N ASN A 116 -19.17 5.23 5.49
CA ASN A 116 -19.05 6.49 4.77
C ASN A 116 -19.25 7.64 5.78
N PRO A 117 -18.35 8.64 5.84
CA PRO A 117 -18.44 9.72 6.82
C PRO A 117 -19.72 10.57 6.68
N ASN A 118 -20.40 10.54 5.53
CA ASN A 118 -21.70 11.20 5.37
C ASN A 118 -22.80 10.52 6.20
N ASP A 119 -22.82 9.20 6.28
CA ASP A 119 -23.91 8.43 6.91
C ASP A 119 -23.91 8.67 8.43
N ARG A 120 -22.70 8.76 9.01
CA ARG A 120 -22.47 9.18 10.40
C ARG A 120 -22.92 10.62 10.65
N LYS A 121 -22.49 11.57 9.82
CA LYS A 121 -22.90 12.98 9.93
C LYS A 121 -24.42 13.16 9.81
N LEU A 122 -25.07 12.40 8.93
CA LEU A 122 -26.52 12.40 8.77
C LEU A 122 -27.21 11.85 10.03
N ALA A 123 -26.71 10.76 10.61
CA ALA A 123 -27.22 10.25 11.87
C ALA A 123 -27.06 11.27 13.02
N GLU A 124 -25.90 11.89 13.15
CA GLU A 124 -25.63 12.95 14.14
C GLU A 124 -26.58 14.15 13.97
N LEU A 125 -26.87 14.58 12.74
CA LEU A 125 -27.83 15.66 12.44
C LEU A 125 -29.30 15.26 12.70
N GLU A 126 -29.67 14.00 12.48
CA GLU A 126 -31.01 13.48 12.74
C GLU A 126 -31.22 13.02 14.21
N GLY A 127 -30.23 13.21 15.08
CA GLY A 127 -30.28 12.77 16.48
C GLY A 127 -30.22 11.26 16.67
N ARG A 128 -29.81 10.51 15.65
CA ARG A 128 -29.64 9.04 15.69
C ARG A 128 -28.27 8.67 16.23
N SER A 129 -28.24 7.76 17.20
CA SER A 129 -27.01 7.16 17.74
C SER A 129 -26.42 6.03 16.87
N LEU A 130 -27.03 5.73 15.72
CA LEU A 130 -26.68 4.61 14.84
C LEU A 130 -26.68 5.05 13.38
N TRP A 131 -25.65 4.62 12.64
CA TRP A 131 -25.48 4.83 11.20
C TRP A 131 -25.04 3.55 10.50
N GLU A 132 -25.11 3.56 9.17
CA GLU A 132 -24.84 2.39 8.34
C GLU A 132 -23.34 2.10 8.28
N CYS A 133 -22.97 0.85 8.55
CA CYS A 133 -21.58 0.38 8.62
C CYS A 133 -21.45 -0.91 7.83
N LYS A 134 -20.37 -1.06 7.06
CA LYS A 134 -20.07 -2.29 6.32
C LYS A 134 -18.91 -3.04 6.97
N ILE A 135 -19.14 -4.31 7.23
CA ILE A 135 -18.12 -5.26 7.69
C ILE A 135 -17.51 -5.95 6.47
N GLY A 136 -16.20 -6.16 6.50
CA GLY A 136 -15.45 -6.95 5.52
C GLY A 136 -14.36 -7.78 6.21
N ARG A 137 -13.74 -8.68 5.45
CA ARG A 137 -12.63 -9.51 5.92
C ARG A 137 -11.54 -9.66 4.87
N SER A 138 -10.33 -9.89 5.33
CA SER A 138 -9.13 -10.00 4.51
C SER A 138 -8.20 -11.07 5.06
N SER A 139 -7.72 -11.95 4.18
CA SER A 139 -6.61 -12.87 4.43
C SER A 139 -5.23 -12.15 4.43
N MET A 140 -5.22 -10.88 4.82
CA MET A 140 -4.07 -9.97 4.88
C MET A 140 -4.35 -8.91 5.94
N ALA A 141 -3.31 -8.43 6.63
CA ALA A 141 -3.41 -7.44 7.70
C ALA A 141 -3.78 -6.02 7.22
N ASP A 142 -3.72 -5.76 5.91
CA ASP A 142 -4.09 -4.50 5.26
C ASP A 142 -5.57 -4.54 4.83
N SER A 143 -6.42 -3.93 5.66
CA SER A 143 -7.86 -3.76 5.41
C SER A 143 -8.15 -2.62 4.42
N ALA A 144 -7.38 -1.53 4.46
CA ALA A 144 -7.56 -0.36 3.61
C ALA A 144 -7.45 -0.71 2.12
N VAL A 145 -6.48 -1.55 1.74
CA VAL A 145 -6.34 -2.03 0.35
C VAL A 145 -7.52 -2.88 -0.10
N ARG A 146 -8.11 -3.69 0.79
CA ARG A 146 -9.34 -4.43 0.47
C ARG A 146 -10.53 -3.51 0.25
N ILE A 147 -10.74 -2.52 1.11
CA ILE A 147 -11.84 -1.55 0.98
C ILE A 147 -11.72 -0.79 -0.35
N HIS A 148 -10.52 -0.30 -0.67
CA HIS A 148 -10.24 0.36 -1.94
C HIS A 148 -10.46 -0.55 -3.16
N SER A 149 -10.09 -1.84 -3.07
CA SER A 149 -10.34 -2.80 -4.15
C SER A 149 -11.82 -3.11 -4.41
N GLN A 150 -12.72 -2.81 -3.47
CA GLN A 150 -14.18 -3.00 -3.63
C GLN A 150 -14.89 -1.79 -4.29
N GLY A 151 -14.14 -0.90 -4.96
CA GLY A 151 -14.71 0.24 -5.69
C GLY A 151 -15.01 1.48 -4.83
N ALA A 152 -14.49 1.54 -3.60
CA ALA A 152 -14.73 2.67 -2.70
C ALA A 152 -14.37 4.04 -3.33
N LYS A 153 -13.26 4.13 -4.09
CA LYS A 153 -12.84 5.37 -4.77
C LYS A 153 -13.69 5.77 -5.99
N THR A 154 -14.66 4.96 -6.39
CA THR A 154 -15.53 5.21 -7.57
C THR A 154 -17.03 5.18 -7.25
N ALA A 155 -17.42 4.65 -6.09
CA ALA A 155 -18.82 4.50 -5.68
C ALA A 155 -19.22 5.34 -4.46
N LEU A 156 -18.26 6.00 -3.78
CA LEU A 156 -18.50 6.85 -2.62
C LEU A 156 -18.02 8.28 -2.90
N SER A 157 -18.75 9.28 -2.40
CA SER A 157 -18.39 10.70 -2.57
C SER A 157 -17.21 11.15 -1.70
N HIS A 158 -16.85 10.36 -0.70
CA HIS A 158 -15.72 10.58 0.21
C HIS A 158 -14.98 9.25 0.45
N GLU A 159 -13.71 9.33 0.84
CA GLU A 159 -12.96 8.16 1.29
C GLU A 159 -13.63 7.59 2.56
N PRO A 160 -13.92 6.28 2.62
CA PRO A 160 -14.54 5.69 3.81
C PRO A 160 -13.60 5.76 5.02
N VAL A 161 -14.18 5.71 6.22
CA VAL A 161 -13.44 5.66 7.49
C VAL A 161 -13.48 4.23 8.02
N VAL A 162 -12.31 3.64 8.31
CA VAL A 162 -12.22 2.37 9.04
C VAL A 162 -12.39 2.62 10.54
N GLY A 163 -13.54 2.22 11.11
CA GLY A 163 -13.82 2.39 12.54
C GLY A 163 -13.26 1.29 13.44
N LEU A 164 -13.08 0.07 12.91
CA LEU A 164 -12.55 -1.05 13.68
C LEU A 164 -11.76 -2.02 12.79
N VAL A 165 -10.62 -2.51 13.29
CA VAL A 165 -9.89 -3.66 12.73
C VAL A 165 -9.61 -4.69 13.82
N ILE A 166 -10.11 -5.91 13.65
CA ILE A 166 -9.81 -7.07 14.49
C ILE A 166 -8.80 -7.94 13.71
N ARG A 167 -7.56 -8.01 14.20
CA ARG A 167 -6.52 -8.90 13.67
C ARG A 167 -6.62 -10.27 14.32
N THR A 168 -6.43 -11.31 13.51
CA THR A 168 -6.72 -12.70 13.87
C THR A 168 -5.83 -13.68 13.09
N MET A 169 -5.73 -14.91 13.60
CA MET A 169 -5.13 -16.04 12.89
C MET A 169 -6.09 -16.66 11.85
N ASP A 170 -7.41 -16.43 12.02
CA ASP A 170 -8.47 -16.92 11.14
C ASP A 170 -9.61 -15.87 11.10
N SER A 171 -9.89 -15.31 9.93
CA SER A 171 -10.98 -14.35 9.65
C SER A 171 -12.26 -15.00 9.14
N SER A 172 -12.37 -16.33 9.19
CA SER A 172 -13.60 -17.09 8.96
C SER A 172 -14.29 -17.55 10.25
N ALA A 173 -13.58 -17.51 11.37
CA ALA A 173 -14.06 -17.88 12.70
C ALA A 173 -14.57 -16.68 13.55
N LEU A 174 -14.79 -15.52 12.92
CA LEU A 174 -15.20 -14.24 13.51
C LEU A 174 -16.36 -13.61 12.72
#